data_AF-A0A3C1URL9-F1
#
_entry.id   AF-A0A3C1URL9-F1
#
_cell.length_a   1.000
_cell.length_b   1.000
_cell.length_c   1.000
_cell.angle_alpha   90.00
_cell.angle_beta   90.00
_cell.angle_gamma   90.00
#
_symmetry.space_group_name_H-M   'P 1'
#
loop_
_entity.id
_entity.type
_entity.pdbx_description
1 polymer ?
#
loop_
_entity_poly.entity_id
_entity_poly.type
_entity_poly.pdbx_seq_one_letter_code
_entity_poly.pdbx_strand_id
1 'polypeptide(L)'
;MMTYASLFFLRALCLVFAVTLQLACIEAEVNPLPNAHAHNDYHHPRPLLDALDAGFCSVEADVFVVGTQLLVAHDRVDVKPGNTLKDLYLEPLLKRHKINSGSIYPKGPAFYLMIDFKSEAESTYAALRNLLSDYRDMLTEYG
;
A
#
# COMPACT_ATOMS: atom_id res chain seq x y z
N MET A 1 -57.64 -5.99 -10.74
CA MET A 1 -56.76 -6.88 -11.53
C MET A 1 -55.54 -6.09 -11.98
N MET A 2 -54.49 -6.05 -11.17
CA MET A 2 -53.18 -5.54 -11.61
C MET A 2 -52.54 -6.65 -12.43
N THR A 3 -52.37 -6.43 -13.72
CA THR A 3 -51.89 -7.45 -14.66
C THR A 3 -50.42 -7.75 -14.41
N TYR A 4 -50.04 -9.02 -14.51
CA TYR A 4 -48.69 -9.55 -14.29
C TYR A 4 -47.59 -8.76 -15.04
N ALA A 5 -47.92 -8.11 -16.15
CA ALA A 5 -47.04 -7.25 -16.93
C ALA A 5 -46.43 -6.08 -16.12
N SER A 6 -47.16 -5.47 -15.19
CA SER A 6 -46.70 -4.32 -14.40
C SER A 6 -45.65 -4.71 -13.34
N LEU A 7 -45.75 -5.92 -12.77
CA LEU A 7 -44.75 -6.45 -11.83
C LEU A 7 -43.46 -6.87 -12.53
N PHE A 8 -43.53 -7.39 -13.76
CA PHE A 8 -42.35 -7.71 -14.57
C PHE A 8 -41.58 -6.46 -14.97
N PHE A 9 -42.27 -5.38 -15.36
CA PHE A 9 -41.64 -4.12 -15.74
C PHE A 9 -40.92 -3.46 -14.56
N LEU A 10 -41.53 -3.48 -13.37
CA LEU A 10 -40.93 -2.93 -12.15
C LEU A 10 -39.71 -3.74 -11.68
N ARG A 11 -39.78 -5.08 -11.77
CA ARG A 11 -38.64 -5.96 -11.45
C ARG A 11 -37.49 -5.81 -12.45
N ALA A 12 -37.78 -5.68 -13.73
CA ALA A 12 -36.77 -5.42 -14.77
C ALA A 12 -36.11 -4.05 -14.56
N LEU A 13 -36.88 -3.02 -14.19
CA LEU A 13 -36.36 -1.68 -13.88
C LEU A 13 -35.45 -1.68 -12.64
N CYS A 14 -35.81 -2.40 -11.57
CA CYS A 14 -34.96 -2.56 -10.39
C CYS A 14 -33.66 -3.34 -10.70
N LEU A 15 -33.72 -4.36 -11.57
CA LEU A 15 -32.54 -5.12 -12.00
C LEU A 15 -31.60 -4.28 -12.87
N VAL A 16 -32.13 -3.47 -13.79
CA VAL A 16 -31.31 -2.52 -14.57
C VAL A 16 -30.69 -1.47 -13.67
N PHE A 17 -31.42 -0.92 -12.69
CA PHE A 17 -30.88 0.08 -11.76
C PHE A 17 -29.76 -0.49 -10.87
N ALA A 18 -29.92 -1.74 -10.38
CA ALA A 18 -28.88 -2.44 -9.62
C ALA A 18 -27.63 -2.72 -10.49
N VAL A 19 -27.80 -3.13 -11.74
CA VAL A 19 -26.69 -3.35 -12.68
C VAL A 19 -25.98 -2.04 -13.03
N THR A 20 -26.69 -0.92 -13.17
CA THR A 20 -26.06 0.39 -13.45
C THR A 20 -25.31 0.97 -12.25
N LEU A 21 -25.73 0.67 -11.00
CA LEU A 21 -25.01 1.12 -9.80
C LEU A 21 -23.65 0.41 -9.64
N GLN A 22 -23.52 -0.82 -10.16
CA GLN A 22 -22.30 -1.61 -10.08
C GLN A 22 -21.16 -1.08 -10.96
N LEU A 23 -21.45 -0.28 -11.99
CA LEU A 23 -20.46 0.21 -12.96
C LEU A 23 -19.80 1.56 -12.59
N ALA A 24 -20.25 2.22 -11.53
CA ALA A 24 -19.80 3.58 -11.19
C ALA A 24 -18.68 3.62 -10.13
N CYS A 25 -17.78 2.64 -10.11
CA CYS A 25 -16.47 2.78 -9.47
C CYS A 25 -15.41 2.88 -10.57
N ILE A 26 -15.43 3.96 -11.33
CA ILE A 26 -14.22 4.39 -12.05
C ILE A 26 -13.31 4.96 -10.96
N GLU A 27 -12.49 4.11 -10.35
CA GLU A 27 -11.38 4.59 -9.54
C GLU A 27 -10.51 5.43 -10.49
N ALA A 28 -10.38 6.72 -10.20
CA ALA A 28 -9.57 7.61 -11.04
C ALA A 28 -8.16 7.05 -11.12
N GLU A 29 -7.61 6.97 -12.33
CA GLU A 29 -6.24 6.49 -12.53
C GLU A 29 -5.28 7.42 -11.78
N VAL A 30 -4.56 6.86 -10.80
CA VAL A 30 -3.56 7.61 -10.03
C VAL A 30 -2.39 7.92 -10.96
N ASN A 31 -2.07 9.21 -11.13
CA ASN A 31 -0.91 9.66 -11.90
C ASN A 31 0.36 9.60 -11.04
N PRO A 32 1.34 8.74 -11.36
CA PRO A 32 2.59 8.66 -10.60
C PRO A 32 3.39 9.97 -10.69
N LEU A 33 4.04 10.32 -9.60
CA LEU A 33 4.87 11.52 -9.42
C LEU A 33 6.32 11.06 -9.14
N PRO A 34 7.15 10.81 -10.19
CA PRO A 34 8.49 10.25 -10.03
C PRO A 34 9.42 11.05 -9.10
N ASN A 35 9.19 12.36 -8.99
CA ASN A 35 10.01 13.29 -8.21
C ASN A 35 9.38 13.66 -6.85
N ALA A 36 8.29 12.99 -6.44
CA ALA A 36 7.65 13.23 -5.17
C ALA A 36 8.08 12.18 -4.12
N HIS A 37 8.43 12.66 -2.94
CA HIS A 37 8.84 11.85 -1.80
C HIS A 37 7.96 12.15 -0.57
N ALA A 38 7.33 11.12 0.00
CA ALA A 38 6.51 11.24 1.20
C ALA A 38 7.38 10.93 2.41
N HIS A 39 7.76 11.98 3.13
CA HIS A 39 8.53 11.88 4.35
C HIS A 39 7.59 11.56 5.51
N ASN A 40 7.82 10.43 6.20
CA ASN A 40 7.08 10.00 7.39
C ASN A 40 5.56 9.86 7.20
N ASP A 41 5.15 9.22 6.11
CA ASP A 41 3.75 8.96 5.78
C ASP A 41 3.02 8.12 6.84
N TYR A 42 3.74 7.42 7.71
CA TYR A 42 3.19 6.69 8.86
C TYR A 42 2.49 7.58 9.91
N HIS A 43 2.61 8.90 9.84
CA HIS A 43 1.78 9.81 10.64
C HIS A 43 0.33 9.94 10.11
N HIS A 44 0.05 9.46 8.90
CA HIS A 44 -1.26 9.52 8.29
C HIS A 44 -2.19 8.37 8.76
N PRO A 45 -3.52 8.53 8.65
CA PRO A 45 -4.47 7.48 9.03
C PRO A 45 -4.31 6.17 8.27
N ARG A 46 -3.91 6.21 6.98
CA ARG A 46 -3.65 5.02 6.16
C ARG A 46 -2.23 5.09 5.57
N PRO A 47 -1.17 4.90 6.37
CA PRO A 47 0.25 5.16 6.04
C PRO A 47 0.63 5.16 4.54
N LEU A 48 1.26 4.10 4.05
CA LEU A 48 1.68 3.95 2.66
C LEU A 48 0.55 4.21 1.64
N LEU A 49 -0.69 3.87 1.99
CA LEU A 49 -1.82 3.96 1.06
C LEU A 49 -2.17 5.40 0.71
N ASP A 50 -2.12 6.33 1.66
CA ASP A 50 -2.37 7.74 1.39
C ASP A 50 -1.29 8.33 0.45
N ALA A 51 -0.03 7.94 0.62
CA ALA A 51 1.05 8.33 -0.29
C ALA A 51 0.87 7.74 -1.70
N LEU A 52 0.48 6.47 -1.79
CA LEU A 52 0.20 5.80 -3.06
C LEU A 52 -1.01 6.40 -3.79
N ASP A 53 -2.08 6.75 -3.07
CA ASP A 53 -3.28 7.36 -3.63
C ASP A 53 -2.98 8.79 -4.15
N ALA A 54 -2.01 9.47 -3.54
CA ALA A 54 -1.51 10.77 -4.00
C ALA A 54 -0.45 10.66 -5.12
N GLY A 55 -0.10 9.44 -5.56
CA GLY A 55 0.82 9.20 -6.67
C GLY A 55 2.30 9.25 -6.32
N PHE A 56 2.69 9.26 -5.05
CA PHE A 56 4.11 9.33 -4.67
C PHE A 56 4.88 8.09 -5.13
N CYS A 57 6.09 8.30 -5.67
CA CYS A 57 6.97 7.23 -6.12
C CYS A 57 8.13 6.96 -5.15
N SER A 58 8.19 7.69 -4.04
CA SER A 58 9.19 7.48 -3.00
C SER A 58 8.57 7.78 -1.64
N VAL A 59 8.84 6.93 -0.64
CA VAL A 59 8.36 7.10 0.74
C VAL A 59 9.48 6.74 1.73
N GLU A 60 9.39 7.28 2.94
CA GLU A 60 10.33 7.00 4.04
C GLU A 60 9.65 6.27 5.19
N ALA A 61 10.31 5.22 5.68
CA ALA A 61 9.94 4.53 6.91
C ALA A 61 11.09 4.58 7.92
N ASP A 62 10.85 5.31 9.01
CA ASP A 62 11.72 5.34 10.18
C ASP A 62 11.54 4.06 10.99
N VAL A 63 12.61 3.29 11.23
CA VAL A 63 12.52 1.99 11.91
C VAL A 63 13.37 1.89 13.16
N PHE A 64 12.78 1.26 14.19
CA PHE A 64 13.45 0.76 15.38
C PHE A 64 13.44 -0.77 15.37
N VAL A 65 14.57 -1.39 15.66
CA VAL A 65 14.62 -2.82 15.96
C VAL A 65 14.16 -3.08 17.41
N VAL A 66 13.17 -3.95 17.57
CA VAL A 66 12.68 -4.40 18.87
C VAL A 66 12.58 -5.93 18.86
N GLY A 67 13.52 -6.59 19.52
CA GLY A 67 13.69 -8.04 19.40
C GLY A 67 14.10 -8.41 17.97
N THR A 68 13.24 -9.16 17.27
CA THR A 68 13.44 -9.55 15.86
C THR A 68 12.59 -8.75 14.88
N GLN A 69 11.77 -7.81 15.37
CA GLN A 69 10.86 -7.02 14.55
C GLN A 69 11.41 -5.64 14.27
N LEU A 70 11.07 -5.09 13.10
CA LEU A 70 11.27 -3.69 12.75
C LEU A 70 9.94 -2.96 12.94
N LEU A 71 9.90 -2.05 13.91
CA LEU A 71 8.73 -1.23 14.21
C LEU A 71 8.92 0.18 13.66
N VAL A 72 7.87 0.73 13.06
CA VAL A 72 7.88 2.05 12.42
C VAL A 72 7.49 3.13 13.42
N ALA A 73 8.38 4.10 13.63
CA ALA A 73 8.15 5.30 14.43
C ALA A 73 9.32 6.29 14.23
N HIS A 74 9.05 7.59 14.36
CA HIS A 74 10.11 8.61 14.36
C HIS A 74 10.92 8.56 15.67
N ASP A 75 10.21 8.63 16.80
CA ASP A 75 10.79 8.66 18.14
C ASP A 75 10.56 7.34 18.88
N ARG A 76 11.52 6.99 19.75
CA ARG A 76 11.48 5.72 20.50
C ARG A 76 10.22 5.56 21.36
N VAL A 77 9.68 6.68 21.86
CA VAL A 77 8.48 6.73 22.71
C VAL A 77 7.19 6.43 21.94
N ASP A 78 7.20 6.61 20.61
CA ASP A 78 6.03 6.38 19.75
C ASP A 78 5.96 4.95 19.20
N VAL A 79 6.95 4.12 19.52
CA VAL A 79 6.99 2.72 19.09
C VAL A 79 5.80 1.96 19.67
N LYS A 80 4.93 1.48 18.78
CA LYS A 80 3.73 0.70 19.11
C LYS A 80 3.87 -0.74 18.62
N PRO A 81 3.53 -1.74 19.47
CA PRO A 81 3.38 -3.12 19.00
C PRO A 81 2.40 -3.17 17.82
N GLY A 82 2.75 -3.94 16.78
CA GLY A 82 1.92 -4.11 15.58
C GLY A 82 2.16 -3.10 14.46
N ASN A 83 2.81 -1.96 14.72
CA ASN A 83 3.23 -1.04 13.65
C ASN A 83 4.53 -1.53 13.00
N THR A 84 4.51 -2.71 12.39
CA THR A 84 5.70 -3.30 11.80
C THR A 84 5.96 -2.74 10.40
N LEU A 85 7.24 -2.66 10.00
CA LEU A 85 7.62 -2.34 8.60
C LEU A 85 6.95 -3.30 7.61
N LYS A 86 6.84 -4.57 8.02
CA LYS A 86 6.20 -5.63 7.25
C LYS A 86 4.74 -5.28 6.92
N ASP A 87 3.95 -5.01 7.94
CA ASP A 87 2.49 -4.86 7.80
C ASP A 87 2.11 -3.51 7.19
N LEU A 88 2.86 -2.45 7.53
CA LEU A 88 2.58 -1.09 7.04
C LEU A 88 3.08 -0.84 5.61
N TYR A 89 4.19 -1.47 5.20
CA TYR A 89 4.83 -1.19 3.91
C TYR A 89 5.01 -2.42 3.01
N LEU A 90 5.70 -3.46 3.46
CA LEU A 90 6.13 -4.54 2.58
C LEU A 90 4.98 -5.41 2.07
N GLU A 91 4.03 -5.79 2.92
CA GLU A 91 2.86 -6.58 2.52
C GLU A 91 1.95 -5.84 1.54
N PRO A 92 1.56 -4.56 1.80
CA PRO A 92 0.79 -3.79 0.81
C PRO A 92 1.54 -3.58 -0.51
N LEU A 93 2.85 -3.31 -0.49
CA LEU A 93 3.66 -3.17 -1.71
C LEU A 93 3.71 -4.47 -2.51
N LEU A 94 3.97 -5.61 -1.85
CA LEU A 94 4.00 -6.92 -2.51
C LEU A 94 2.66 -7.26 -3.15
N LYS A 95 1.55 -6.99 -2.44
CA LYS A 95 0.20 -7.19 -2.98
C LYS A 95 -0.01 -6.34 -4.24
N ARG A 96 0.36 -5.06 -4.20
CA ARG A 96 0.21 -4.14 -5.32
C ARG A 96 1.12 -4.54 -6.50
N HIS A 97 2.37 -4.91 -6.23
CA HIS A 97 3.31 -5.46 -7.20
C HIS A 97 2.72 -6.66 -7.97
N LYS A 98 2.11 -7.61 -7.26
CA LYS A 98 1.47 -8.79 -7.87
C LYS A 98 0.27 -8.41 -8.75
N ILE A 99 -0.59 -7.51 -8.28
CA ILE A 99 -1.77 -7.05 -9.04
C ILE A 99 -1.36 -6.33 -10.32
N ASN A 100 -0.30 -5.53 -10.26
CA ASN A 100 0.17 -4.68 -11.36
C ASN A 100 1.27 -5.33 -12.21
N SER A 101 1.34 -6.67 -12.21
CA SER A 101 2.26 -7.45 -13.06
C SER A 101 3.73 -7.03 -12.91
N GLY A 102 4.17 -6.80 -11.67
CA GLY A 102 5.57 -6.57 -11.33
C GLY A 102 5.94 -5.12 -11.02
N SER A 103 4.98 -4.18 -11.05
CA SER A 103 5.23 -2.75 -10.77
C SER A 103 4.34 -2.25 -9.63
N ILE A 104 4.72 -1.16 -8.94
CA ILE A 104 3.83 -0.57 -7.91
C ILE A 104 2.70 0.24 -8.57
N TYR A 105 3.00 0.95 -9.66
CA TYR A 105 2.00 1.57 -10.52
C TYR A 105 1.94 0.83 -11.86
N PRO A 106 0.76 0.59 -12.46
CA PRO A 106 0.65 -0.09 -13.75
C PRO A 106 1.48 0.64 -14.82
N LYS A 107 2.49 -0.04 -15.39
CA LYS A 107 3.43 0.56 -16.36
C LYS A 107 4.08 1.88 -15.89
N GLY A 108 4.16 2.08 -14.57
CA GLY A 108 4.68 3.31 -13.96
C GLY A 108 6.19 3.26 -13.70
N PRO A 109 6.74 4.32 -13.09
CA PRO A 109 8.16 4.38 -12.72
C PRO A 109 8.49 3.39 -11.60
N ALA A 110 9.79 3.28 -11.30
CA ALA A 110 10.25 2.62 -10.09
C ALA A 110 9.68 3.30 -8.84
N PHE A 111 9.44 2.51 -7.80
CA PHE A 111 9.03 2.99 -6.48
C PHE A 111 10.16 2.77 -5.49
N TYR A 112 10.44 3.76 -4.66
CA TYR A 112 11.50 3.73 -3.67
C TYR A 112 10.90 3.70 -2.26
N LEU A 113 11.30 2.70 -1.47
CA LEU A 113 11.06 2.67 -0.03
C LEU A 113 12.40 2.95 0.66
N MET A 114 12.55 4.16 1.20
CA MET A 114 13.70 4.54 2.01
C MET A 114 13.48 4.05 3.44
N ILE A 115 14.44 3.31 3.98
CA ILE A 115 14.41 2.83 5.37
C ILE A 115 15.44 3.62 6.17
N ASP A 116 14.99 4.47 7.10
CA ASP A 116 15.89 5.20 7.99
C ASP A 116 16.04 4.48 9.34
N PHE A 117 17.27 4.27 9.78
CA PHE A 117 17.58 3.51 10.99
C PHE A 117 17.63 4.43 12.20
N LYS A 118 16.66 4.29 13.10
CA LYS A 118 16.62 5.05 14.37
C LYS A 118 17.22 4.30 15.56
N SER A 119 17.73 3.08 15.33
CA SER A 119 18.42 2.23 16.30
C SER A 119 19.75 1.71 15.75
N GLU A 120 20.51 0.98 16.58
CA GLU A 120 21.84 0.44 16.25
C GLU A 120 21.90 -0.21 14.86
N ALA A 121 22.78 0.31 14.01
CA ALA A 121 22.77 0.04 12.58
C ALA A 121 22.96 -1.44 12.23
N GLU A 122 23.90 -2.13 12.89
CA GLU A 122 24.20 -3.53 12.59
C GLU A 122 23.01 -4.46 12.89
N SER A 123 22.42 -4.30 14.08
CA SER A 123 21.26 -5.11 14.50
C SER A 123 20.02 -4.81 13.66
N THR A 124 19.81 -3.53 13.31
CA THR A 124 18.71 -3.09 12.44
C THR A 124 18.88 -3.66 11.04
N TYR A 125 20.09 -3.61 10.48
CA TYR A 125 20.40 -4.18 9.17
C TYR A 125 20.25 -5.70 9.12
N ALA A 126 20.71 -6.40 10.16
CA ALA A 126 20.56 -7.86 10.24
C ALA A 126 19.07 -8.27 10.25
N ALA A 127 18.25 -7.59 11.04
CA ALA A 127 16.80 -7.79 11.06
C ALA A 127 16.16 -7.46 9.70
N LEU A 128 16.56 -6.34 9.08
CA LEU A 128 16.05 -5.91 7.77
C LEU A 128 16.40 -6.92 6.67
N ARG A 129 17.65 -7.36 6.60
CA ARG A 129 18.10 -8.34 5.60
C ARG A 129 17.32 -9.64 5.70
N ASN A 130 17.07 -10.13 6.92
CA ASN A 130 16.27 -11.34 7.14
C ASN A 130 14.83 -11.11 6.66
N LEU A 131 14.22 -9.99 7.01
CA LEU A 131 12.86 -9.65 6.59
C LEU A 131 12.74 -9.53 5.06
N LEU A 132 13.67 -8.83 4.40
CA LEU A 132 13.65 -8.60 2.96
C LEU A 132 13.87 -9.89 2.14
N SER A 133 14.42 -10.95 2.75
CA SER A 133 14.60 -12.23 2.05
C SER A 133 13.29 -12.86 1.57
N ASP A 134 12.19 -12.59 2.27
CA ASP A 134 10.83 -13.04 1.90
C ASP A 134 10.19 -12.20 0.78
N TYR A 135 10.80 -11.07 0.41
CA TYR A 135 10.26 -10.10 -0.55
C TYR A 135 11.11 -9.94 -1.81
N ARG A 136 12.12 -10.80 -2.02
CA ARG A 136 13.07 -10.71 -3.14
C ARG A 136 12.41 -10.50 -4.51
N ASP A 137 11.27 -11.15 -4.77
CA ASP A 137 10.55 -11.05 -6.04
C ASP A 137 10.16 -9.62 -6.43
N MET A 138 9.98 -8.71 -5.46
CA MET A 138 9.63 -7.32 -5.72
C MET A 138 10.81 -6.33 -5.62
N LEU A 139 12.00 -6.81 -5.25
CA LEU A 139 13.15 -5.96 -4.97
C LEU A 139 14.14 -5.94 -6.14
N THR A 140 14.81 -4.80 -6.30
CA THR A 140 16.00 -4.70 -7.15
C THR A 140 17.24 -4.84 -6.27
N GLU A 141 18.08 -5.82 -6.56
CA GLU A 141 19.36 -6.04 -5.86
C GLU A 141 20.51 -5.49 -6.71
N TYR A 142 21.39 -4.68 -6.09
CA TYR A 142 22.66 -4.25 -6.69
C TYR A 142 23.78 -5.01 -5.97
N GLY A 143 24.57 -5.77 -6.72
CA GLY A 143 25.69 -6.59 -6.22
C GLY A 143 27.04 -5.89 -6.28
#